data_AF-A0A521R7S1-F1
#
_entry.id   AF-A0A521R7S1-F1
#
_cell.length_a   1.000
_cell.length_b   1.000
_cell.length_c   1.000
_cell.angle_alpha   90.00
_cell.angle_beta   90.00
_cell.angle_gamma   90.00
#
_symmetry.space_group_name_H-M   'P 1'
#
loop_
_entity.id
_entity.type
_entity.pdbx_description
1 polymer ?
#
loop_
_entity_poly.entity_id
_entity_poly.type
_entity_poly.pdbx_seq_one_letter_code
_entity_poly.pdbx_strand_id
1 'polypeptide(L)'
;MRKFLSIIIAAQLAIGIAPALAQTAKPGGQAQWDKTVEAAKKEGNVVVSIPASAELRKLTEEAFKKRFGIDVELVTARGSAIIRRIADESKAGVRHFDIHIGGSNSVVSGLLEEGVLEPLEPWLILPEVKDPK
;
A
#
# COMPACT_ATOMS: atom_id res chain seq x y z
N MET A 1 57.46 48.71 16.74
CA MET A 1 57.34 48.47 15.28
C MET A 1 56.39 47.32 15.07
N ARG A 2 55.44 47.46 14.16
CA ARG A 2 54.37 46.51 13.85
C ARG A 2 54.98 45.25 13.22
N LYS A 3 54.48 44.04 13.56
CA LYS A 3 53.80 43.11 12.62
C LYS A 3 53.82 41.61 13.01
N PHE A 4 52.68 40.96 12.75
CA PHE A 4 52.38 39.53 12.49
C PHE A 4 52.50 38.57 13.69
N LEU A 5 51.42 38.06 14.32
CA LEU A 5 50.28 37.26 13.83
C LEU A 5 50.71 35.88 13.29
N SER A 6 50.60 34.83 14.12
CA SER A 6 49.63 33.73 13.92
C SER A 6 49.96 32.46 14.72
N ILE A 7 49.18 32.27 15.79
CA ILE A 7 48.39 31.07 16.15
C ILE A 7 49.14 29.76 16.42
N ILE A 8 49.12 29.44 17.71
CA ILE A 8 49.47 28.20 18.39
C ILE A 8 48.45 27.09 18.05
N ILE A 9 48.98 25.88 17.89
CA ILE A 9 48.29 24.58 17.79
C ILE A 9 47.40 24.33 19.02
N ALA A 10 46.14 23.95 18.83
CA ALA A 10 45.42 23.15 19.83
C ALA A 10 44.33 22.29 19.18
N ALA A 11 44.56 20.98 19.21
CA ALA A 11 43.54 19.97 18.98
C ALA A 11 42.49 20.05 20.09
N GLN A 12 41.19 20.06 19.73
CA GLN A 12 40.13 19.68 20.66
C GLN A 12 39.10 18.77 19.97
N LEU A 13 39.14 17.50 20.38
CA LEU A 13 38.02 16.57 20.36
C LEU A 13 36.81 17.24 21.03
N ALA A 14 35.75 17.46 20.28
CA ALA A 14 34.40 17.60 20.83
C ALA A 14 33.60 16.37 20.38
N ILE A 15 33.64 15.32 21.21
CA ILE A 15 32.68 14.22 21.16
C ILE A 15 31.35 14.82 21.60
N GLY A 16 30.57 15.31 20.64
CA GLY A 16 29.20 15.72 20.85
C GLY A 16 28.36 14.49 21.11
N ILE A 17 27.99 14.26 22.38
CA ILE A 17 26.89 13.37 22.74
C ILE A 17 25.61 14.06 22.27
N ALA A 18 25.25 13.85 21.00
CA ALA A 18 23.90 14.12 20.56
C ALA A 18 22.97 13.16 21.34
N PRO A 19 21.87 13.64 21.94
CA PRO A 19 20.86 12.74 22.45
C PRO A 19 20.35 11.96 21.24
N ALA A 20 20.76 10.70 21.14
CA ALA A 20 20.10 9.74 20.28
C ALA A 20 18.67 9.68 20.80
N LEU A 21 17.78 10.46 20.19
CA LEU A 21 16.35 10.21 20.25
C LEU A 21 16.22 8.77 19.78
N ALA A 22 16.01 7.87 20.74
CA ALA A 22 15.59 6.52 20.47
C ALA A 22 14.22 6.63 19.81
N GLN A 23 14.21 6.90 18.51
CA GLN A 23 13.13 6.46 17.65
C GLN A 23 13.17 4.95 17.80
N THR A 24 12.28 4.43 18.63
CA THR A 24 11.88 3.03 18.56
C THR A 24 11.54 2.79 17.09
N ALA A 25 12.48 2.18 16.38
CA ALA A 25 12.29 1.87 14.97
C ALA A 25 11.03 1.01 14.91
N LYS A 26 9.99 1.54 14.29
CA LYS A 26 8.78 0.76 14.00
C LYS A 26 9.24 -0.55 13.33
N PRO A 27 8.62 -1.71 13.64
CA PRO A 27 8.92 -2.95 12.93
C PRO A 27 8.97 -2.69 11.42
N GLY A 28 9.95 -3.26 10.71
CA GLY A 28 10.22 -2.89 9.31
C GLY A 28 8.98 -2.87 8.40
N GLY A 29 8.05 -3.80 8.62
CA GLY A 29 6.75 -3.86 7.95
C GLY A 29 5.82 -2.68 8.22
N GLN A 30 5.80 -2.15 9.45
CA GLN A 30 4.96 -1.01 9.81
C GLN A 30 5.44 0.29 9.14
N ALA A 31 6.76 0.52 9.08
CA ALA A 31 7.29 1.70 8.41
C ALA A 31 7.01 1.69 6.90
N GLN A 32 7.09 0.52 6.28
CA GLN A 32 6.71 0.34 4.87
C GLN A 32 5.20 0.51 4.67
N TRP A 33 4.39 -0.04 5.57
CA TRP A 33 2.93 0.11 5.54
C TRP A 33 2.48 1.56 5.64
N ASP A 34 3.04 2.32 6.58
CA ASP A 34 2.71 3.73 6.73
C ASP A 34 3.04 4.52 5.45
N LYS A 35 4.18 4.22 4.79
CA LYS A 35 4.54 4.83 3.50
C LYS A 35 3.54 4.47 2.40
N THR A 36 3.10 3.21 2.33
CA THR A 36 2.08 2.77 1.35
C THR A 36 0.77 3.51 1.56
N VAL A 37 0.29 3.62 2.81
CA VAL A 37 -0.95 4.34 3.12
C VAL A 37 -0.84 5.83 2.77
N GLU A 38 0.29 6.48 3.08
CA GLU A 38 0.51 7.88 2.73
C GLU A 38 0.61 8.11 1.21
N ALA A 39 1.14 7.15 0.45
CA ALA A 39 1.12 7.21 -1.02
C ALA A 39 -0.32 7.05 -1.55
N ALA A 40 -1.05 6.04 -1.07
CA ALA A 40 -2.42 5.78 -1.50
C ALA A 40 -3.39 6.93 -1.19
N LYS A 41 -3.20 7.65 -0.08
CA LYS A 41 -3.95 8.89 0.21
C LYS A 41 -3.74 10.00 -0.83
N LYS A 42 -2.56 10.07 -1.46
CA LYS A 42 -2.28 11.05 -2.52
C LYS A 42 -2.93 10.66 -3.84
N GLU A 43 -3.06 9.36 -4.10
CA GLU A 43 -3.80 8.81 -5.24
C GLU A 43 -5.32 8.99 -5.04
N GLY A 44 -5.81 8.81 -3.81
CA GLY A 44 -7.12 9.24 -3.35
C GLY A 44 -8.27 8.24 -3.54
N ASN A 45 -8.12 7.26 -4.44
CA ASN A 45 -9.17 6.29 -4.73
C ASN A 45 -8.58 4.90 -5.02
N VAL A 46 -9.37 3.86 -4.73
CA VAL A 46 -9.14 2.47 -5.19
C VAL A 46 -10.40 1.93 -5.86
N VAL A 47 -10.25 1.31 -7.02
CA VAL A 47 -11.35 0.73 -7.80
C VAL A 47 -11.48 -0.75 -7.50
N VAL A 48 -12.59 -1.11 -6.86
CA VAL A 48 -12.83 -2.47 -6.36
C VAL A 48 -14.04 -3.07 -7.06
N SER A 49 -13.80 -4.16 -7.80
CA SER A 49 -14.87 -5.04 -8.22
C SER A 49 -15.37 -5.86 -7.03
N ILE A 50 -16.67 -5.80 -6.75
CA ILE A 50 -17.28 -6.42 -5.56
C ILE A 50 -18.63 -7.09 -5.88
N PRO A 51 -19.05 -8.15 -5.16
CA PRO A 51 -20.37 -8.74 -5.35
C PRO A 51 -21.48 -7.72 -5.04
N ALA A 52 -22.66 -7.92 -5.64
CA ALA A 52 -23.78 -6.97 -5.54
C ALA A 52 -24.46 -6.86 -4.15
N SER A 53 -23.91 -7.50 -3.11
CA SER A 53 -24.43 -7.43 -1.74
C SER A 53 -24.43 -5.98 -1.25
N ALA A 54 -25.61 -5.45 -0.91
CA ALA A 54 -25.75 -4.07 -0.44
C ALA A 54 -25.04 -3.82 0.89
N GLU A 55 -25.12 -4.79 1.81
CA GLU A 55 -24.46 -4.72 3.11
C GLU A 55 -22.94 -4.71 2.96
N LEU A 56 -22.39 -5.64 2.16
CA LEU A 56 -20.95 -5.71 1.91
C LEU A 56 -20.44 -4.39 1.34
N ARG A 57 -21.12 -3.84 0.33
CA ARG A 57 -20.73 -2.56 -0.28
C ARG A 57 -20.66 -1.43 0.73
N LYS A 58 -21.75 -1.26 1.50
CA LYS A 58 -21.82 -0.20 2.52
C LYS A 58 -20.70 -0.35 3.55
N LEU A 59 -20.49 -1.56 4.06
CA LEU A 59 -19.45 -1.82 5.05
C LEU A 59 -18.04 -1.59 4.48
N THR A 60 -17.77 -2.01 3.24
CA THR A 60 -16.46 -1.79 2.60
C THR A 60 -16.18 -0.30 2.41
N GLU A 61 -17.12 0.45 1.84
CA GLU A 61 -16.95 1.89 1.58
C GLU A 61 -16.75 2.67 2.89
N GLU A 62 -17.65 2.48 3.87
CA GLU A 62 -17.61 3.20 5.14
C GLU A 62 -16.37 2.84 5.97
N ALA A 63 -16.04 1.55 6.10
CA ALA A 63 -14.93 1.11 6.95
C ALA A 63 -13.57 1.51 6.37
N PHE A 64 -13.39 1.38 5.04
CA PHE A 64 -12.12 1.71 4.40
C PHE A 64 -11.85 3.21 4.44
N LYS A 65 -12.84 4.02 4.05
CA LYS A 65 -12.72 5.49 4.11
C LYS A 65 -12.51 5.98 5.54
N LYS A 66 -13.25 5.44 6.51
CA LYS A 66 -13.08 5.81 7.92
C LYS A 66 -11.70 5.45 8.46
N ARG A 67 -11.13 4.31 8.06
CA ARG A 67 -9.84 3.83 8.57
C ARG A 67 -8.64 4.51 7.92
N PHE A 68 -8.70 4.73 6.61
CA PHE A 68 -7.54 5.18 5.83
C PHE A 68 -7.69 6.56 5.20
N GLY A 69 -8.91 7.11 5.14
CA GLY A 69 -9.16 8.39 4.47
C GLY A 69 -9.02 8.32 2.94
N ILE A 70 -9.21 7.13 2.37
CA ILE A 70 -9.10 6.85 0.93
C ILE A 70 -10.50 6.47 0.43
N ASP A 71 -10.90 7.01 -0.72
CA ASP A 71 -12.19 6.67 -1.34
C ASP A 71 -12.14 5.28 -1.99
N VAL A 72 -13.30 4.64 -2.11
CA VAL A 72 -13.42 3.32 -2.75
C VAL A 72 -14.49 3.39 -3.83
N GLU A 73 -14.09 3.25 -5.08
CA GLU A 73 -15.01 3.08 -6.20
C GLU A 73 -15.45 1.62 -6.28
N LEU A 74 -16.69 1.35 -5.86
CA LEU A 74 -17.25 0.01 -5.89
C LEU A 74 -17.96 -0.27 -7.22
N VAL A 75 -17.39 -1.17 -8.02
CA VAL A 75 -17.98 -1.62 -9.27
C VAL A 75 -18.66 -2.97 -9.09
N THR A 76 -19.97 -3.01 -9.26
CA THR A 76 -20.74 -4.25 -9.19
C THR A 76 -21.05 -4.80 -10.57
N ALA A 77 -20.80 -6.08 -10.78
CA ALA A 77 -21.33 -6.83 -11.90
C ALA A 77 -21.50 -8.31 -11.53
N ARG A 78 -22.38 -9.01 -12.26
CA ARG A 78 -22.68 -10.41 -11.98
C ARG A 78 -21.54 -11.31 -12.46
N GLY A 79 -20.96 -12.10 -11.55
CA GLY A 79 -20.14 -13.29 -11.83
C GLY A 79 -19.24 -13.17 -13.06
N SER A 80 -19.46 -14.01 -14.07
CA SER A 80 -18.59 -14.09 -15.24
C SER A 80 -18.52 -12.82 -16.11
N ALA A 81 -19.47 -11.89 -15.97
CA ALA A 81 -19.45 -10.64 -16.74
C ALA A 81 -18.33 -9.71 -16.27
N ILE A 82 -18.10 -9.60 -14.96
CA ILE A 82 -17.02 -8.74 -14.45
C ILE A 82 -15.65 -9.34 -14.75
N ILE A 83 -15.54 -10.67 -14.68
CA ILE A 83 -14.31 -11.39 -15.03
C ILE A 83 -13.94 -11.17 -16.49
N ARG A 84 -14.90 -11.33 -17.42
CA ARG A 84 -14.67 -11.04 -18.84
C ARG A 84 -14.23 -9.60 -19.05
N ARG A 85 -14.91 -8.63 -18.42
CA ARG A 85 -14.53 -7.22 -18.52
C ARG A 85 -13.08 -6.98 -18.05
N ILE A 86 -12.71 -7.50 -16.87
CA ILE A 86 -11.35 -7.36 -16.34
C ILE A 86 -10.32 -8.00 -17.29
N ALA A 87 -10.60 -9.20 -17.81
CA ALA A 87 -9.72 -9.88 -18.74
C ALA A 87 -9.57 -9.13 -20.07
N ASP A 88 -10.67 -8.63 -20.64
CA ASP A 88 -10.68 -7.88 -21.89
C ASP A 88 -9.95 -6.53 -21.75
N GLU A 89 -10.20 -5.80 -20.66
CA GLU A 89 -9.46 -4.57 -20.34
C GLU A 89 -7.97 -4.88 -20.18
N SER A 90 -7.63 -5.96 -19.48
CA SER A 90 -6.23 -6.36 -19.30
C SER A 90 -5.52 -6.67 -20.62
N LYS A 91 -6.18 -7.41 -21.51
CA LYS A 91 -5.68 -7.72 -22.87
C LYS A 91 -5.52 -6.47 -23.72
N ALA A 92 -6.35 -5.45 -23.50
CA ALA A 92 -6.26 -4.16 -24.15
C ALA A 92 -5.21 -3.22 -23.51
N GLY A 93 -4.47 -3.66 -22.48
CA GLY A 93 -3.49 -2.85 -21.76
C GLY A 93 -4.11 -1.85 -20.78
N VAL A 94 -5.40 -1.98 -20.47
CA VAL A 94 -6.12 -1.15 -19.51
C VAL A 94 -6.09 -1.83 -18.12
N ARG A 95 -5.81 -1.05 -17.09
CA ARG A 95 -5.79 -1.48 -15.68
C ARG A 95 -6.73 -0.59 -14.88
N HIS A 96 -8.04 -0.77 -15.08
CA HIS A 96 -9.06 0.03 -14.41
C HIS A 96 -9.39 -0.48 -13.01
N PHE A 97 -9.25 -1.78 -12.76
CA PHE A 97 -9.55 -2.41 -11.48
C PHE A 97 -8.26 -2.68 -10.70
N ASP A 98 -8.25 -2.26 -9.43
CA ASP A 98 -7.14 -2.54 -8.51
C ASP A 98 -7.37 -3.86 -7.77
N ILE A 99 -8.62 -4.15 -7.41
CA ILE A 99 -8.99 -5.33 -6.62
C ILE A 99 -10.26 -5.97 -7.21
N HIS A 100 -10.27 -7.30 -7.24
CA HIS A 100 -11.49 -8.07 -7.48
C HIS A 100 -11.82 -8.97 -6.28
N ILE A 101 -13.02 -8.78 -5.73
CA ILE A 101 -13.61 -9.63 -4.69
C ILE A 101 -14.68 -10.50 -5.38
N GLY A 102 -14.49 -11.81 -5.36
CA GLY A 102 -15.38 -12.75 -6.04
C GLY A 102 -15.18 -14.19 -5.60
N GLY A 103 -15.93 -15.10 -6.21
CA GLY A 103 -15.81 -16.53 -5.93
C GLY A 103 -14.52 -17.11 -6.52
N SER A 104 -13.85 -18.01 -5.80
CA SER A 104 -12.54 -18.55 -6.19
C SER A 104 -12.54 -19.18 -7.58
N ASN A 105 -13.61 -19.91 -7.95
CA ASN A 105 -13.68 -20.56 -9.27
C ASN A 105 -13.58 -19.57 -10.44
N SER A 106 -14.25 -18.41 -10.33
CA SER A 106 -14.27 -17.43 -11.42
C SER A 106 -12.96 -16.65 -11.52
N VAL A 107 -12.25 -16.49 -10.40
CA VAL A 107 -10.90 -15.90 -10.37
C VAL A 107 -9.88 -16.84 -11.01
N VAL A 108 -9.90 -18.13 -10.64
CA VAL A 108 -8.97 -19.12 -11.18
C VAL A 108 -9.18 -19.31 -12.69
N SER A 109 -10.39 -19.65 -13.11
CA SER A 109 -10.68 -19.98 -14.52
C SER A 109 -10.70 -18.79 -15.47
N GLY A 110 -10.72 -17.54 -14.97
CA GLY A 110 -10.92 -16.37 -15.83
C GLY A 110 -9.91 -15.23 -15.68
N LEU A 111 -9.17 -15.16 -14.57
CA LEU A 111 -8.14 -14.14 -14.36
C LEU A 111 -6.74 -14.75 -14.22
N LEU A 112 -6.62 -15.86 -13.48
CA LEU A 112 -5.33 -16.52 -13.29
C LEU A 112 -4.83 -17.16 -14.59
N GLU A 113 -5.67 -17.92 -15.27
CA GLU A 113 -5.33 -18.54 -16.58
C GLU A 113 -4.94 -17.50 -17.64
N GLU A 114 -5.51 -16.30 -17.55
CA GLU A 114 -5.26 -15.18 -18.46
C GLU A 114 -4.05 -14.31 -18.05
N GLY A 115 -3.36 -14.67 -16.96
CA GLY A 115 -2.17 -13.94 -16.48
C GLY A 115 -2.47 -12.51 -16.01
N VAL A 116 -3.69 -12.25 -15.54
CA VAL A 116 -4.14 -10.90 -15.14
C VAL A 116 -3.74 -10.57 -13.69
N LEU A 117 -3.61 -11.58 -12.84
CA LEU A 117 -3.41 -11.40 -11.40
C LEU A 117 -1.93 -11.18 -11.04
N GLU A 118 -1.69 -10.32 -10.06
CA GLU A 118 -0.40 -10.19 -9.41
C GLU A 118 -0.32 -11.09 -8.15
N PRO A 119 0.86 -11.64 -7.82
CA PRO A 119 1.07 -12.35 -6.56
C PRO A 119 0.76 -11.44 -5.37
N LEU A 120 -0.03 -11.93 -4.41
CA LEU A 120 -0.44 -11.16 -3.24
C LEU A 120 0.62 -11.17 -2.13
N GLU A 121 1.37 -12.27 -2.00
CA GLU A 121 2.30 -12.54 -0.91
C GLU A 121 3.34 -11.44 -0.68
N PRO A 122 3.96 -10.83 -1.72
CA PRO A 122 4.91 -9.74 -1.53
C PRO A 122 4.33 -8.50 -0.85
N TRP A 123 3.00 -8.31 -0.93
CA TRP A 123 2.30 -7.15 -0.37
C TRP A 123 1.83 -7.35 1.08
N LEU A 124 1.92 -8.58 1.61
CA LEU A 124 1.56 -8.91 3.00
C LEU A 124 2.69 -8.50 3.96
N ILE A 125 2.94 -7.20 4.13
CA ILE A 125 4.14 -6.68 4.82
C ILE A 125 4.04 -6.59 6.35
N LEU A 126 2.83 -6.64 6.90
CA LEU A 126 2.59 -6.52 8.34
C LEU A 126 2.83 -7.86 9.06
N PRO A 127 3.57 -7.87 10.20
CA PRO A 127 3.84 -9.10 10.94
C PRO A 127 2.59 -9.89 11.33
N GLU A 128 1.53 -9.20 11.77
CA GLU A 128 0.26 -9.82 12.17
C GLU A 128 -0.52 -10.47 11.01
N VAL A 129 -0.15 -10.17 9.76
CA VAL A 129 -0.74 -10.78 8.56
C VAL A 129 0.06 -12.02 8.13
N LYS A 130 1.38 -12.02 8.32
CA LYS A 130 2.24 -13.17 7.99
C LYS A 130 2.11 -14.30 9.00
N ASP A 131 2.02 -13.95 10.28
CA ASP A 131 1.92 -14.89 11.39
C ASP A 131 0.67 -14.60 12.22
N PRO A 132 -0.53 -14.93 11.71
CA PRO A 132 -1.76 -14.75 12.45
C PRO A 132 -1.77 -15.65 13.70
N LYS A 133 -2.21 -15.09 14.83
CA LYS A 133 -2.40 -15.84 16.09
C LYS A 133 -3.63 -16.73 16.06
#